data_AF-A0A959UT78-F1
#
_entry.id   AF-A0A959UT78-F1
#
_cell.length_a   1.000
_cell.length_b   1.000
_cell.length_c   1.000
_cell.angle_alpha   90.00
_cell.angle_beta   90.00
_cell.angle_gamma   90.00
#
_symmetry.space_group_name_H-M   'P 1'
#
loop_
_entity.id
_entity.type
_entity.pdbx_description
1 polymer ?
#
loop_
_entity_poly.entity_id
_entity_poly.type
_entity_poly.pdbx_seq_one_letter_code
_entity_poly.pdbx_strand_id
1 'polypeptide(L)'
;CIVGHSERRQYFNETDAAVAAKLEALHGAGLQPIYCCGEGQAERETGRHFDVVGAQLKEALGKLDRAVVRGLVVAYEPVWAIGTGLNATAEQAQEMHAFIRKELGRLIGDSAQDVPILYGGSCKPSNAE
;
A
#
# COMPACT_ATOMS: atom_id res chain seq x y z
N CYS A 1 -10.90 7.94 2.09
CA CYS A 1 -10.18 8.82 1.13
C CYS A 1 -8.96 8.07 0.63
N ILE A 2 -8.73 7.98 -0.68
CA ILE A 2 -7.57 7.26 -1.25
C ILE A 2 -6.36 8.21 -1.33
N VAL A 3 -5.19 7.75 -0.87
CA VAL A 3 -3.96 8.53 -0.77
C VAL A 3 -2.78 7.72 -1.29
N GLY A 4 -1.90 8.31 -2.10
CA GLY A 4 -0.72 7.62 -2.61
C GLY A 4 -1.01 6.66 -3.76
N HIS A 5 -2.18 6.76 -4.40
CA HIS A 5 -2.55 5.94 -5.56
C HIS A 5 -1.48 6.04 -6.65
N SER A 6 -1.17 4.92 -7.29
CA SER A 6 -0.14 4.82 -8.35
C SER A 6 -0.23 5.94 -9.40
N GLU A 7 -1.42 6.23 -9.93
CA GLU A 7 -1.65 7.33 -10.88
C GLU A 7 -1.27 8.71 -10.34
N ARG A 8 -1.51 8.98 -9.04
CA ARG A 8 -1.12 10.26 -8.42
C ARG A 8 0.39 10.39 -8.30
N ARG A 9 1.07 9.30 -7.96
CA ARG A 9 2.53 9.24 -7.89
C ARG A 9 3.15 9.46 -9.27
N GLN A 10 2.62 8.78 -10.29
CA GLN A 10 3.15 8.80 -11.65
C GLN A 10 2.86 10.11 -12.39
N TYR A 11 1.62 10.59 -12.36
CA TYR A 11 1.20 11.71 -13.22
C TYR A 11 1.19 13.07 -12.51
N PHE A 12 1.21 13.07 -11.17
CA PHE A 12 1.12 14.30 -10.35
C PHE A 12 2.29 14.44 -9.38
N ASN A 13 3.32 13.61 -9.50
CA ASN A 13 4.53 13.63 -8.64
C ASN A 13 4.21 13.59 -7.14
N GLU A 14 3.17 12.85 -6.74
CA GLU A 14 2.84 12.69 -5.34
C GLU A 14 3.94 11.90 -4.60
N THR A 15 4.60 12.56 -3.64
CA THR A 15 5.73 12.00 -2.89
C THR A 15 5.28 11.34 -1.59
N ASP A 16 6.10 10.47 -1.01
CA ASP A 16 5.79 9.85 0.29
C ASP A 16 5.64 10.88 1.42
N ALA A 17 6.38 11.99 1.37
CA ALA A 17 6.20 13.09 2.31
C ALA A 17 4.82 13.75 2.17
N ALA A 18 4.34 13.97 0.94
CA ALA A 18 3.00 14.49 0.70
C ALA A 18 1.91 13.50 1.13
N VAL A 19 2.15 12.20 0.95
CA VAL A 19 1.26 11.13 1.43
C VAL A 19 1.19 11.14 2.96
N ALA A 20 2.34 11.15 3.65
CA ALA A 20 2.40 11.18 5.11
C ALA A 20 1.58 12.35 5.69
N ALA A 21 1.79 13.58 5.17
CA ALA A 21 1.05 14.76 5.59
C ALA A 21 -0.47 14.63 5.38
N LYS A 22 -0.90 13.99 4.27
CA LYS A 22 -2.32 13.73 4.01
C LYS A 22 -2.91 12.71 4.98
N LEU A 23 -2.16 11.66 5.30
CA LEU A 23 -2.61 10.63 6.25
C LEU A 23 -2.82 11.24 7.64
N GLU A 24 -1.89 12.09 8.12
CA GLU A 24 -2.05 12.81 9.39
C GLU A 24 -3.27 13.74 9.38
N ALA A 25 -3.40 14.55 8.32
CA ALA A 25 -4.52 15.49 8.20
C ALA A 25 -5.88 14.77 8.19
N LEU A 26 -5.98 13.65 7.47
CA LEU A 26 -7.20 12.84 7.39
C LEU A 26 -7.52 12.19 8.74
N HIS A 27 -6.52 11.67 9.44
CA HIS A 27 -6.70 11.12 10.78
C HIS A 27 -7.18 12.18 11.77
N GLY A 28 -6.57 13.38 11.77
CA GLY A 28 -7.00 14.50 12.61
C GLY A 28 -8.43 14.99 12.32
N ALA A 29 -8.91 14.77 11.10
CA ALA A 29 -10.30 15.02 10.70
C ALA A 29 -11.26 13.87 11.01
N GLY A 30 -10.80 12.79 11.65
CA GLY A 30 -11.62 11.61 11.98
C GLY A 30 -11.97 10.73 10.77
N LEU A 31 -11.23 10.85 9.66
CA LEU A 31 -11.42 10.04 8.46
C LEU A 31 -10.47 8.84 8.47
N GLN A 32 -10.92 7.72 7.90
CA GLN A 32 -10.11 6.53 7.64
C GLN A 32 -9.54 6.58 6.22
N PRO A 33 -8.24 6.87 6.04
CA PRO A 33 -7.61 6.88 4.73
C PRO A 33 -7.34 5.45 4.22
N ILE A 34 -7.31 5.31 2.90
CA ILE A 34 -6.80 4.14 2.19
C ILE A 34 -5.44 4.55 1.60
N TYR A 35 -4.36 4.02 2.16
CA TYR A 35 -3.00 4.25 1.69
C TYR A 35 -2.65 3.22 0.62
N CYS A 36 -2.26 3.68 -0.57
CA CYS A 36 -1.84 2.81 -1.66
C CYS A 36 -0.31 2.70 -1.72
N CYS A 37 0.17 1.47 -1.94
CA CYS A 37 1.57 1.15 -2.19
C CYS A 37 1.69 0.03 -3.23
N GLY A 38 2.84 -0.04 -3.90
CA GLY A 38 3.02 -0.98 -5.00
C GLY A 38 4.24 -0.69 -5.84
N GLU A 39 4.67 -1.71 -6.58
CA GLU A 39 5.84 -1.69 -7.44
C GLU A 39 5.49 -1.68 -8.93
N GLY A 40 6.40 -1.16 -9.75
CA GLY A 40 6.32 -1.24 -11.21
C GLY A 40 6.81 -2.58 -11.77
N GLN A 41 6.66 -2.74 -13.09
CA GLN A 41 7.02 -3.98 -13.79
C GLN A 41 8.52 -4.29 -13.67
N ALA A 42 9.38 -3.28 -13.87
CA ALA A 42 10.82 -3.44 -13.79
C ALA A 42 11.27 -3.90 -12.40
N GLU A 43 10.66 -3.36 -11.35
CA GLU A 43 10.92 -3.76 -9.97
C GLU A 43 10.49 -5.21 -9.71
N ARG A 44 9.33 -5.64 -10.23
CA ARG A 44 8.87 -7.03 -10.11
C ARG A 44 9.80 -8.00 -10.82
N GLU A 45 10.14 -7.72 -12.07
CA GLU A 45 11.02 -8.56 -12.91
C GLU A 45 12.45 -8.66 -12.37
N THR A 46 12.93 -7.62 -11.70
CA THR A 46 14.27 -7.60 -11.07
C THR A 46 14.28 -8.08 -9.62
N GLY A 47 13.14 -8.55 -9.08
CA GLY A 47 13.05 -9.05 -7.71
C GLY A 47 13.11 -7.97 -6.61
N ARG A 48 12.95 -6.69 -6.97
CA ARG A 48 13.04 -5.53 -6.05
C ARG A 48 11.68 -5.10 -5.47
N HIS A 49 10.63 -5.88 -5.68
CA HIS A 49 9.27 -5.55 -5.24
C HIS A 49 9.17 -5.34 -3.72
N PHE A 50 9.86 -6.16 -2.92
CA PHE A 50 9.92 -5.97 -1.47
C PHE A 50 10.65 -4.68 -1.07
N ASP A 51 11.76 -4.36 -1.74
CA ASP A 51 12.55 -3.16 -1.46
C ASP A 51 11.72 -1.89 -1.71
N VAL A 52 11.00 -1.87 -2.82
CA VAL A 52 10.17 -0.72 -3.23
C VAL A 52 9.00 -0.53 -2.29
N VAL A 53 8.22 -1.58 -2.03
CA VAL A 53 7.05 -1.49 -1.14
C VAL A 53 7.48 -1.23 0.31
N GLY A 54 8.57 -1.84 0.76
CA GLY A 54 9.15 -1.58 2.09
C GLY A 54 9.61 -0.15 2.26
N ALA A 55 10.26 0.43 1.24
CA ALA A 55 10.64 1.84 1.23
C ALA A 55 9.41 2.76 1.29
N GLN A 56 8.40 2.53 0.45
CA GLN A 56 7.16 3.31 0.46
C GLN A 56 6.48 3.29 1.83
N LEU A 57 6.34 2.11 2.46
CA LEU A 57 5.76 1.97 3.80
C LEU A 57 6.59 2.73 4.84
N LYS A 58 7.91 2.58 4.81
CA LYS A 58 8.81 3.25 5.76
C LYS A 58 8.76 4.77 5.61
N GLU A 59 8.83 5.29 4.39
CA GLU A 59 8.88 6.74 4.16
C GLU A 59 7.52 7.39 4.41
N ALA A 60 6.41 6.75 4.04
CA ALA A 60 5.07 7.29 4.23
C ALA A 60 4.55 7.12 5.67
N LEU A 61 4.89 6.02 6.36
CA LEU A 61 4.29 5.66 7.65
C LEU A 61 5.26 5.73 8.83
N GLY A 62 6.57 5.64 8.59
CA GLY A 62 7.58 5.42 9.64
C GLY A 62 7.77 6.57 10.62
N LYS A 63 7.31 7.77 10.29
CA LYS A 63 7.34 8.96 11.16
C LYS A 63 5.97 9.32 11.75
N LEU A 64 4.91 8.62 11.33
CA LEU A 64 3.56 8.89 11.77
C LEU A 64 3.34 8.33 13.17
N ASP A 65 2.45 8.98 13.93
CA ASP A 65 1.97 8.41 15.17
C ASP A 65 1.32 7.04 14.94
N ARG A 66 1.58 6.09 15.85
CA ARG A 66 1.05 4.73 15.74
C ARG A 66 -0.48 4.71 15.63
N ALA A 67 -1.17 5.68 16.21
CA ALA A 67 -2.62 5.83 16.10
C ALA A 67 -3.07 6.13 14.66
N VAL A 68 -2.31 6.95 13.92
CA VAL A 68 -2.56 7.24 12.50
C VAL A 68 -2.43 5.97 11.67
N VAL A 69 -1.33 5.22 11.88
CA VAL A 69 -1.05 3.98 11.15
C VAL A 69 -2.04 2.86 11.49
N ARG A 70 -2.58 2.83 12.71
CA ARG A 70 -3.65 1.88 13.09
C ARG A 70 -5.00 2.25 12.46
N GLY A 71 -5.22 3.53 12.18
CA GLY A 71 -6.48 4.06 11.67
C GLY A 71 -6.60 4.09 10.14
N LEU A 72 -5.71 3.41 9.40
CA LEU A 72 -5.74 3.37 7.94
C LEU A 72 -6.12 1.98 7.40
N VAL A 73 -6.43 1.93 6.11
CA VAL A 73 -6.45 0.72 5.29
C VAL A 73 -5.26 0.79 4.35
N VAL A 74 -4.57 -0.34 4.13
CA VAL A 74 -3.54 -0.43 3.07
C VAL A 74 -4.16 -1.07 1.83
N ALA A 75 -3.91 -0.51 0.65
CA ALA A 75 -4.21 -1.12 -0.63
C ALA A 75 -2.89 -1.44 -1.35
N TYR A 76 -2.61 -2.72 -1.56
CA TYR A 76 -1.48 -3.17 -2.35
C TYR A 76 -1.85 -3.18 -3.84
N GLU A 77 -1.16 -2.35 -4.62
CA GLU A 77 -1.42 -2.12 -6.04
C GLU A 77 -0.22 -2.61 -6.87
N PRO A 78 -0.18 -3.86 -7.38
CA PRO A 78 0.83 -4.25 -8.35
C PRO A 78 0.67 -3.40 -9.61
N VAL A 79 1.44 -2.31 -9.74
CA VAL A 79 1.20 -1.27 -10.76
C VAL A 79 1.29 -1.86 -12.17
N TRP A 80 2.14 -2.87 -12.36
CA TRP A 80 2.28 -3.63 -13.59
C TRP A 80 1.04 -4.43 -14.02
N ALA A 81 0.09 -4.68 -13.12
CA ALA A 81 -1.16 -5.39 -13.37
C ALA A 81 -2.39 -4.45 -13.51
N ILE A 82 -2.19 -3.13 -13.40
CA ILE A 82 -3.29 -2.16 -13.52
C ILE A 82 -3.52 -1.81 -14.99
N GLY A 83 -4.68 -2.17 -15.53
CA GLY A 83 -5.08 -1.81 -16.89
C GLY A 83 -4.28 -2.47 -18.01
N THR A 84 -3.34 -3.37 -17.70
CA THR A 84 -2.48 -4.07 -18.67
C THR A 84 -3.08 -5.38 -19.17
N GLY A 85 -4.13 -5.89 -18.51
CA GLY A 85 -4.69 -7.23 -18.75
C GLY A 85 -3.87 -8.37 -18.13
N LEU A 86 -2.70 -8.06 -17.56
CA LEU A 86 -1.96 -8.97 -16.69
C LEU A 86 -2.62 -8.96 -15.31
N ASN A 87 -2.73 -10.14 -14.69
CA ASN A 87 -3.23 -10.27 -13.32
C ASN A 87 -2.13 -10.88 -12.46
N ALA A 88 -1.88 -10.31 -11.28
CA ALA A 88 -1.11 -11.03 -10.28
C ALA A 88 -1.91 -12.27 -9.83
N THR A 89 -1.21 -13.36 -9.55
CA THR A 89 -1.86 -14.55 -8.98
C THR A 89 -2.22 -14.31 -7.51
N ALA A 90 -3.12 -15.12 -6.96
CA ALA A 90 -3.49 -15.04 -5.55
C ALA A 90 -2.26 -15.24 -4.63
N GLU A 91 -1.32 -16.09 -5.03
CA GLU A 91 -0.07 -16.34 -4.30
C GLU A 91 0.83 -15.11 -4.31
N GLN A 92 0.93 -14.39 -5.44
CA GLN A 92 1.71 -13.16 -5.54
C GLN A 92 1.09 -12.03 -4.71
N ALA A 93 -0.24 -11.92 -4.72
CA ALA A 93 -0.95 -10.98 -3.86
C ALA A 93 -0.71 -11.31 -2.37
N GLN A 94 -0.82 -12.58 -1.99
CA GLN A 94 -0.63 -13.03 -0.61
C GLN A 94 0.82 -12.86 -0.13
N GLU A 95 1.80 -13.11 -0.99
CA GLU A 95 3.23 -12.83 -0.73
C GLU A 95 3.42 -11.39 -0.28
N MET A 96 2.85 -10.45 -1.04
CA MET A 96 2.97 -9.02 -0.74
C MET A 96 2.14 -8.61 0.47
N HIS A 97 0.95 -9.16 0.65
CA HIS A 97 0.15 -8.90 1.86
C HIS A 97 0.88 -9.36 3.13
N ALA A 98 1.51 -10.54 3.11
CA ALA A 98 2.29 -11.06 4.23
C ALA A 98 3.50 -10.16 4.53
N PHE A 99 4.19 -9.72 3.48
CA PHE A 99 5.30 -8.77 3.61
C PHE A 99 4.85 -7.42 4.20
N ILE A 100 3.79 -6.82 3.66
CA ILE A 100 3.24 -5.55 4.16
C ILE A 100 2.83 -5.68 5.63
N ARG A 101 2.15 -6.78 6.00
CA ARG A 101 1.77 -7.05 7.40
C ARG A 101 2.98 -7.13 8.32
N LYS A 102 4.07 -7.75 7.87
CA LYS A 102 5.34 -7.80 8.61
C LYS A 102 5.95 -6.42 8.79
N GLU A 103 5.97 -5.59 7.75
CA GLU A 103 6.46 -4.21 7.84
C GLU A 103 5.61 -3.36 8.79
N LEU A 104 4.28 -3.45 8.70
CA LEU A 104 3.38 -2.80 9.65
C LEU A 104 3.65 -3.28 11.09
N GLY A 105 3.92 -4.57 11.29
CA GLY A 105 4.29 -5.12 12.60
C GLY A 105 5.54 -4.47 13.19
N ARG A 106 6.50 -4.07 12.35
CA ARG A 106 7.69 -3.32 12.80
C ARG A 106 7.37 -1.90 13.24
N LEU A 107 6.33 -1.28 12.67
CA LEU A 107 5.93 0.09 12.98
C LEU A 107 4.98 0.16 14.18
N ILE A 108 4.00 -0.74 14.25
CA ILE A 108 2.90 -0.66 15.21
C ILE A 108 2.72 -1.92 16.07
N GLY A 109 3.60 -2.90 15.98
CA GLY A 109 3.52 -4.15 16.76
C GLY A 109 2.29 -4.98 16.39
N ASP A 110 1.75 -5.69 17.37
CA ASP A 110 0.64 -6.64 17.18
C ASP A 110 -0.63 -6.00 16.60
N SER A 111 -0.82 -4.69 16.79
CA SER A 111 -1.94 -3.94 16.19
C SER A 111 -1.90 -3.94 14.65
N ALA A 112 -0.80 -4.34 14.02
CA ALA A 112 -0.75 -4.59 12.58
C ALA A 112 -1.73 -5.68 12.13
N GLN A 113 -2.15 -6.57 13.03
CA GLN A 113 -3.13 -7.59 12.70
C GLN A 113 -4.51 -7.02 12.35
N ASP A 114 -4.84 -5.87 12.93
CA ASP A 114 -6.14 -5.21 12.80
C ASP A 114 -6.20 -4.29 11.57
N VAL A 115 -5.06 -3.96 10.95
CA VAL A 115 -5.01 -3.11 9.76
C VAL A 115 -5.47 -3.91 8.54
N PRO A 116 -6.57 -3.50 7.85
CA PRO A 116 -6.99 -4.17 6.63
C PRO A 116 -5.97 -3.95 5.51
N ILE A 117 -5.63 -5.02 4.80
CA ILE A 117 -4.78 -4.98 3.62
C ILE A 117 -5.60 -5.51 2.45
N LEU A 118 -5.92 -4.62 1.52
CA LEU A 118 -6.71 -4.90 0.33
C LEU A 118 -5.79 -5.14 -0.87
N TYR A 119 -6.23 -6.00 -1.77
CA TYR A 119 -5.63 -6.14 -3.09
C TYR A 119 -6.25 -5.10 -4.04
N GLY A 120 -5.41 -4.26 -4.64
CA GLY A 120 -5.79 -3.17 -5.55
C GLY A 120 -5.48 -3.44 -7.03
N GLY A 121 -5.05 -4.65 -7.38
CA GLY A 121 -4.89 -5.05 -8.78
C GLY A 121 -6.22 -5.41 -9.45
N SER A 122 -6.14 -5.98 -10.66
CA SER A 122 -7.32 -6.40 -11.43
C SER A 122 -8.13 -7.50 -10.70
N CYS A 123 -9.25 -7.08 -10.10
CA CYS A 123 -10.20 -7.93 -9.39
C CYS A 123 -11.55 -7.97 -10.14
N LYS A 124 -12.10 -9.16 -10.30
CA LYS A 124 -13.34 -9.48 -11.00
C LYS A 124 -14.15 -10.46 -10.15
N PRO A 125 -15.48 -10.54 -10.30
CA PRO A 125 -16.28 -11.52 -9.57
C PRO A 125 -15.80 -12.96 -9.70
N SER A 126 -15.16 -13.31 -10.83
CA SER A 126 -14.66 -14.65 -11.09
C SER A 126 -13.28 -14.98 -10.49
N ASN A 127 -12.58 -14.01 -9.87
CA ASN A 127 -11.25 -14.23 -9.28
C ASN A 127 -11.10 -13.60 -7.88
N ALA A 128 -12.22 -13.26 -7.24
CA ALA A 128 -12.24 -12.56 -5.95
C ALA A 128 -12.31 -13.48 -4.72
N GLU A 129 -12.55 -14.79 -4.92
CA GLU A 129 -12.60 -15.79 -3.85
C GLU A 129 -11.22 -16.13 -3.27
#